data_AF-A0A2K9LFD0-F1
#
_entry.id   AF-A0A2K9LFD0-F1
#
_cell.length_a   1.000
_cell.length_b   1.000
_cell.length_c   1.000
_cell.angle_alpha   90.00
_cell.angle_beta   90.00
_cell.angle_gamma   90.00
#
_symmetry.space_group_name_H-M   'P 1'
#
loop_
_entity.id
_entity.type
_entity.pdbx_description
1 polymer ?
#
loop_
_entity_poly.entity_id
_entity_poly.type
_entity_poly.pdbx_seq_one_letter_code
_entity_poly.pdbx_strand_id
1 'polypeptide(L)'
;MKTTELTGQALDFEMYRHACKVSGKQPSQEQFEQGYANGQFHFHQDKALMLDLVETYKINTQYLAQEWLASTDRSSAWGETPLIAVCRLVLVLNP
;
A
#
# COMPACT_ATOMS: atom_id res chain seq x y z
N MET A 1 -13.15 6.91 -4.53
CA MET A 1 -12.74 6.88 -3.12
C MET A 1 -11.38 7.55 -3.01
N LYS A 2 -11.10 8.36 -1.99
CA LYS A 2 -9.76 8.98 -1.86
C LYS A 2 -8.76 7.91 -1.41
N THR A 3 -7.60 7.83 -2.03
CA THR A 3 -6.53 6.87 -1.69
C THR A 3 -6.17 6.89 -0.19
N THR A 4 -6.33 8.05 0.44
CA THR A 4 -6.09 8.29 1.87
C THR A 4 -7.04 7.55 2.80
N GLU A 5 -8.15 7.01 2.30
CA GLU A 5 -9.19 6.33 3.09
C GLU A 5 -9.22 4.80 2.85
N LEU A 6 -8.41 4.28 1.92
CA LEU A 6 -8.40 2.85 1.59
C LEU A 6 -7.86 2.02 2.76
N THR A 7 -8.57 0.97 3.15
CA THR A 7 -8.13 -0.02 4.16
C THR A 7 -8.45 -1.43 3.69
N GLY A 8 -7.88 -2.42 4.39
CA GLY A 8 -8.19 -3.84 4.17
C GLY A 8 -8.05 -4.28 2.72
N GLN A 9 -9.00 -5.10 2.27
CA GLN A 9 -9.00 -5.66 0.92
C GLN A 9 -9.01 -4.60 -0.20
N ALA A 10 -9.63 -3.44 0.02
CA ALA A 10 -9.67 -2.38 -0.98
C ALA A 10 -8.29 -1.73 -1.16
N LEU A 11 -7.54 -1.54 -0.07
CA LEU A 11 -6.15 -1.08 -0.14
C LEU A 11 -5.26 -2.12 -0.83
N ASP A 12 -5.45 -3.38 -0.49
CA ASP A 12 -4.70 -4.49 -1.08
C ASP A 12 -4.96 -4.65 -2.58
N PHE A 13 -6.19 -4.44 -3.04
CA PHE A 13 -6.51 -4.49 -4.46
C PHE A 13 -5.80 -3.38 -5.24
N GLU A 14 -5.80 -2.16 -4.73
CA GLU A 14 -5.09 -1.05 -5.39
C GLU A 14 -3.57 -1.27 -5.37
N MET A 15 -3.01 -1.82 -4.28
CA MET A 15 -1.61 -2.24 -4.23
C MET A 15 -1.31 -3.37 -5.23
N TYR A 16 -2.21 -4.34 -5.41
CA TYR A 16 -2.09 -5.37 -6.44
C TYR A 16 -2.06 -4.75 -7.85
N ARG A 17 -2.98 -3.82 -8.13
CA ARG A 17 -3.02 -3.10 -9.43
C ARG A 17 -1.72 -2.35 -9.68
N HIS A 18 -1.20 -1.67 -8.66
CA HIS A 18 0.10 -1.01 -8.72
C HIS A 18 1.24 -2.00 -8.98
N ALA A 19 1.31 -3.11 -8.25
CA ALA A 19 2.33 -4.14 -8.44
C ALA A 19 2.29 -4.74 -9.86
N CYS A 20 1.10 -4.99 -10.40
CA CYS A 20 0.90 -5.41 -11.78
C CYS A 20 1.45 -4.37 -12.77
N LYS A 21 1.10 -3.09 -12.59
CA LYS A 21 1.59 -1.97 -13.44
C LYS A 21 3.12 -1.91 -13.44
N VAL A 22 3.76 -1.93 -12.27
CA VAL A 22 5.23 -1.91 -12.13
C VAL A 22 5.87 -3.15 -12.77
N SER A 23 5.20 -4.30 -12.72
CA SER A 23 5.68 -5.55 -13.30
C SER A 23 5.33 -5.75 -14.78
N GLY A 24 4.70 -4.77 -15.44
CA GLY A 24 4.24 -4.89 -16.83
C GLY A 24 3.13 -5.93 -17.04
N LYS A 25 2.39 -6.29 -15.99
CA LYS A 25 1.26 -7.23 -16.02
C LYS A 25 -0.07 -6.48 -16.03
N GLN A 26 -1.08 -7.09 -16.65
CA GLN A 26 -2.46 -6.58 -16.56
C GLN A 26 -3.13 -7.08 -15.28
N PRO A 27 -3.68 -6.20 -14.44
CA PRO A 27 -4.39 -6.64 -13.24
C PRO A 27 -5.72 -7.30 -13.62
N SER A 28 -6.05 -8.40 -12.93
CA SER A 28 -7.35 -9.06 -13.03
C SER A 28 -8.02 -9.11 -11.66
N GLN A 29 -9.28 -8.70 -11.59
CA GLN A 29 -10.07 -8.77 -10.37
C GLN A 29 -10.28 -10.23 -9.94
N GLU A 30 -10.59 -11.12 -10.87
CA GLU A 30 -10.78 -12.55 -10.59
C GLU A 30 -9.50 -13.19 -10.03
N GLN A 31 -8.34 -12.84 -10.60
CA GLN A 31 -7.05 -13.34 -10.08
C GLN A 31 -6.74 -12.80 -8.69
N PHE A 32 -7.04 -11.52 -8.44
CA PHE A 32 -6.89 -10.94 -7.12
C PHE A 32 -7.80 -11.64 -6.11
N GLU A 33 -9.09 -11.79 -6.41
CA GLU A 33 -10.06 -12.42 -5.50
C GLU A 33 -9.68 -13.86 -5.17
N GLN A 34 -9.29 -14.66 -6.17
CA GLN A 34 -8.81 -16.03 -5.97
C GLN A 34 -7.54 -16.06 -5.13
N GLY A 35 -6.54 -15.21 -5.43
CA GLY A 35 -5.31 -15.15 -4.65
C GLY A 35 -5.56 -14.70 -3.21
N TYR A 36 -6.40 -13.67 -3.03
CA TYR A 36 -6.74 -13.10 -1.73
C TYR A 36 -7.44 -14.12 -0.83
N ALA A 37 -8.39 -14.89 -1.37
CA ALA A 37 -9.02 -16.00 -0.67
C ALA A 37 -8.03 -17.10 -0.26
N ASN A 38 -6.94 -17.27 -1.02
CA ASN A 38 -5.86 -18.22 -0.75
C ASN A 38 -4.71 -17.63 0.09
N GLY A 39 -4.90 -16.45 0.70
CA GLY A 39 -3.91 -15.82 1.57
C GLY A 39 -2.80 -15.04 0.84
N GLN A 40 -2.94 -14.81 -0.47
CA GLN A 40 -2.03 -13.95 -1.24
C GLN A 40 -2.53 -12.50 -1.26
N PHE A 41 -1.66 -11.56 -1.65
CA PHE A 41 -2.04 -10.15 -1.86
C PHE A 41 -2.56 -9.41 -0.62
N HIS A 42 -2.31 -9.89 0.60
CA HIS A 42 -2.60 -9.18 1.87
C HIS A 42 -1.51 -8.16 2.19
N PHE A 43 -1.24 -7.23 1.27
CA PHE A 43 -0.11 -6.29 1.35
C PHE A 43 -0.11 -5.45 2.63
N HIS A 44 -1.28 -5.03 3.12
CA HIS A 44 -1.38 -4.23 4.35
C HIS A 44 -1.07 -5.02 5.64
N GLN A 45 -0.95 -6.35 5.55
CA GLN A 45 -0.61 -7.25 6.66
C GLN A 45 0.77 -7.90 6.50
N ASP A 46 1.34 -7.88 5.30
CA ASP A 46 2.66 -8.45 5.01
C ASP A 46 3.78 -7.55 5.56
N LYS A 47 4.24 -7.85 6.76
CA LYS A 47 5.31 -7.08 7.43
C LYS A 47 6.63 -7.11 6.66
N ALA A 48 6.90 -8.15 5.87
CA ALA A 48 8.14 -8.24 5.12
C ALA A 48 8.21 -7.17 4.03
N LEU A 49 7.06 -6.84 3.43
CA LEU A 49 6.92 -5.82 2.39
C LEU A 49 7.30 -4.40 2.86
N MET A 50 7.18 -4.12 4.17
CA MET A 50 7.36 -2.77 4.70
C MET A 50 8.74 -2.19 4.37
N LEU A 51 9.81 -2.97 4.56
CA LEU A 51 11.18 -2.51 4.30
C LEU A 51 11.39 -2.26 2.80
N ASP A 52 10.94 -3.18 1.95
CA ASP A 52 11.06 -3.04 0.50
C ASP A 52 10.40 -1.75 0.00
N LEU A 53 9.20 -1.43 0.50
CA LEU A 53 8.49 -0.21 0.12
C LEU A 53 9.19 1.05 0.65
N VAL A 54 9.65 1.03 1.90
CA VAL A 54 10.35 2.17 2.51
C VAL A 54 11.62 2.50 1.75
N GLU A 55 12.42 1.51 1.38
CA GLU A 55 13.66 1.71 0.63
C GLU A 55 13.39 2.11 -0.82
N THR A 56 12.48 1.41 -1.51
CA THR A 56 12.19 1.65 -2.93
C THR A 56 11.64 3.05 -3.17
N TYR A 57 10.74 3.53 -2.31
CA TYR A 57 10.08 4.82 -2.46
C TYR A 57 10.68 5.93 -1.58
N LYS A 58 11.75 5.63 -0.82
CA LYS A 58 12.43 6.55 0.11
C LYS A 58 11.45 7.21 1.09
N ILE A 59 10.63 6.38 1.73
CA ILE A 59 9.55 6.83 2.62
C ILE A 59 10.07 6.93 4.06
N ASN A 60 9.76 8.03 4.73
CA ASN A 60 9.91 8.15 6.16
C ASN A 60 8.61 7.73 6.86
N THR A 61 8.71 6.96 7.93
CA THR A 61 7.56 6.58 8.76
C THR A 61 7.73 7.12 10.17
N GLN A 62 6.70 7.81 10.68
CA GLN A 62 6.71 8.43 12.00
C GLN A 62 5.37 8.14 12.70
N TYR A 63 5.40 7.97 14.01
CA TYR A 63 4.17 7.88 14.81
C TYR A 63 3.89 9.24 15.44
N LEU A 64 2.76 9.86 15.08
CA LEU A 64 2.38 11.21 15.46
C LEU A 64 0.89 11.25 15.79
N ALA A 65 0.51 11.96 16.87
CA ALA A 65 -0.90 12.16 17.24
C ALA A 65 -1.74 10.87 17.33
N GLN A 66 -1.12 9.76 17.78
CA GLN A 66 -1.71 8.43 17.88
C GLN A 66 -1.95 7.69 16.55
N GLU A 67 -1.45 8.23 15.44
CA GLU A 67 -1.55 7.64 14.10
C GLU A 67 -0.18 7.52 13.43
N TRP A 68 -0.09 6.71 12.38
CA TRP A 68 1.14 6.58 11.60
C TRP A 68 1.11 7.50 10.39
N LEU A 69 2.18 8.27 10.22
CA LEU A 69 2.44 9.10 9.07
C LEU A 69 3.54 8.45 8.23
N ALA A 70 3.24 8.18 6.96
CA ALA A 70 4.24 7.94 5.93
C ALA A 70 4.43 9.23 5.13
N SER A 71 5.67 9.61 4.83
CA SER A 71 5.96 10.82 4.06
C SER A 71 7.22 10.74 3.21
N THR A 72 7.21 11.54 2.14
CA THR A 72 8.37 11.92 1.34
C THR A 72 8.48 13.45 1.34
N ASP A 73 9.42 14.01 0.59
CA ASP A 73 9.50 15.44 0.30
C ASP A 73 8.31 15.96 -0.54
N ARG A 74 7.60 15.06 -1.25
CA ARG A 74 6.52 15.43 -2.19
C ARG A 74 5.11 15.25 -1.63
N SER A 75 4.90 14.27 -0.75
CA SER A 75 3.56 13.89 -0.29
C SER A 75 3.61 13.10 1.02
N SER A 76 2.45 12.94 1.66
CA SER A 76 2.28 12.17 2.89
C SER A 76 0.93 11.46 2.93
N ALA A 77 0.85 10.35 3.65
CA ALA A 77 -0.39 9.64 3.93
C ALA A 77 -0.44 9.14 5.37
N TRP A 78 -1.62 9.20 5.97
CA TRP A 78 -1.90 8.69 7.31
C TRP A 78 -2.42 7.25 7.25
N GLY A 79 -2.23 6.50 8.32
CA GLY A 79 -2.76 5.14 8.49
C GLY A 79 -2.83 4.69 9.93
N GLU A 80 -3.71 3.73 10.22
CA GLU A 80 -3.81 3.15 11.58
C GLU A 80 -2.59 2.30 11.93
N THR A 81 -1.88 1.80 10.91
CA THR A 81 -0.62 1.05 11.05
C THR A 81 0.44 1.68 10.13
N PRO A 82 1.74 1.48 10.42
CA PRO A 82 2.79 2.05 9.57
C PRO A 82 2.71 1.52 8.14
N LEU A 83 2.35 0.25 7.97
CA LEU A 83 2.24 -0.38 6.65
C LEU A 83 1.04 0.15 5.86
N ILE A 84 -0.11 0.40 6.51
CA ILE A 84 -1.25 1.05 5.85
C ILE A 84 -0.87 2.46 5.37
N ALA A 85 -0.18 3.25 6.22
CA ALA A 85 0.28 4.58 5.84
C ALA A 85 1.24 4.52 4.63
N VAL A 86 2.19 3.59 4.63
CA VAL A 86 3.14 3.37 3.53
C VAL A 86 2.42 2.95 2.25
N CYS A 87 1.55 1.95 2.27
CA CYS A 87 0.80 1.50 1.09
C CYS A 87 -0.03 2.63 0.49
N ARG A 88 -0.75 3.41 1.32
CA ARG A 88 -1.51 4.58 0.87
C ARG A 88 -0.59 5.61 0.21
N LEU A 89 0.57 5.89 0.80
CA LEU A 89 1.51 6.85 0.22
C LEU A 89 2.06 6.36 -1.13
N VAL A 90 2.39 5.08 -1.26
CA VAL A 90 2.84 4.49 -2.54
C VAL A 90 1.82 4.75 -3.64
N LEU A 91 0.53 4.55 -3.36
CA LEU A 91 -0.55 4.81 -4.32
C LEU A 91 -0.72 6.31 -4.60
N VAL A 92 -0.56 7.18 -3.61
CA VAL A 92 -0.59 8.65 -3.82
C VAL A 92 0.55 9.12 -4.71
N LEU A 93 1.75 8.53 -4.56
CA LEU A 93 2.90 8.83 -5.41
C LEU A 93 2.78 8.26 -6.83
N ASN A 94 1.89 7.29 -7.04
CA ASN A 94 1.75 6.53 -8.29
C ASN A 94 0.27 6.34 -8.67
N PRO A 95 -0.44 7.41 -9.07
CA PRO A 95 -1.84 7.32 -9.49
C PRO A 95 -2.06 6.47 -10.75
#